data_AF-A0A1I8NKL8-F1
#
_entry.id   AF-A0A1I8NKL8-F1
#
_cell.length_a   1.000
_cell.length_b   1.000
_cell.length_c   1.000
_cell.angle_alpha   90.00
_cell.angle_beta   90.00
_cell.angle_gamma   90.00
#
_symmetry.space_group_name_H-M   'P 1'
#
loop_
_entity.id
_entity.type
_entity.pdbx_description
1 polymer ?
#
loop_
_entity_poly.entity_id
_entity_poly.type
_entity_poly.pdbx_seq_one_letter_code
_entity_poly.pdbx_strand_id
1 'polypeptide(L)'
;MDCEAVLIQNISEPLWNRFSVELKLKKTINSYRPVFIYESNICEFLGKTARETPNLFAIWIQNVLRYSNLPKSCPILANTYSWHNFRIEKNSLPPVVLVGYYRVNFTNFLKTNNGRLTINNSTIILIIKMK
;
A
#
# COMPACT_ATOMS: atom_id res chain seq x y z
N MET A 1 -9.34 11.40 3.33
CA MET A 1 -10.05 10.17 2.93
C MET A 1 -10.17 9.33 4.18
N ASP A 2 -11.38 8.88 4.48
CA ASP A 2 -11.63 7.99 5.61
C ASP A 2 -11.87 6.58 5.07
N CYS A 3 -11.29 5.58 5.72
CA CYS A 3 -11.39 4.18 5.33
C CYS A 3 -11.48 3.30 6.57
N GLU A 4 -12.22 2.21 6.50
CA GLU A 4 -12.31 1.20 7.56
C GLU A 4 -12.11 -0.19 6.96
N ALA A 5 -11.41 -1.04 7.69
CA ALA A 5 -11.19 -2.44 7.35
C ALA A 5 -11.38 -3.30 8.60
N VAL A 6 -12.17 -4.37 8.48
CA VAL A 6 -12.40 -5.31 9.56
C VAL A 6 -11.52 -6.54 9.34
N LEU A 7 -10.62 -6.79 10.28
CA LEU A 7 -9.83 -8.01 10.31
C LEU A 7 -10.55 -9.04 11.20
N ILE A 8 -11.01 -10.13 10.58
CA ILE A 8 -11.80 -11.17 11.26
C ILE A 8 -10.97 -12.17 12.05
N GLN A 9 -9.67 -12.29 11.77
CA GLN A 9 -8.77 -13.27 12.39
C GLN A 9 -7.38 -12.67 12.56
N ASN A 10 -6.68 -13.11 13.61
CA ASN A 10 -5.31 -12.66 13.87
C ASN A 10 -4.37 -13.06 12.73
N ILE A 11 -3.51 -12.12 12.32
CA ILE A 11 -2.41 -12.37 11.39
C ILE A 11 -1.13 -12.48 12.21
N SER A 12 -0.74 -13.71 12.51
CA SER A 12 0.50 -14.02 13.23
C SER A 12 1.70 -14.22 12.31
N GLU A 13 1.44 -14.63 11.07
CA GLU A 13 2.48 -14.80 10.06
C GLU A 13 2.88 -13.46 9.43
N PRO A 14 4.11 -13.35 8.90
CA PRO A 14 4.54 -12.16 8.18
C PRO A 14 3.58 -11.79 7.04
N LEU A 15 2.95 -10.61 7.15
CA LEU A 15 2.03 -10.11 6.14
C LEU A 15 2.80 -9.47 4.98
N TRP A 16 2.76 -10.10 3.82
CA TRP A 16 3.38 -9.56 2.61
C TRP A 16 2.41 -8.66 1.87
N ASN A 17 2.92 -7.55 1.34
CA ASN A 17 2.21 -6.66 0.45
C ASN A 17 2.90 -6.64 -0.91
N ARG A 18 2.13 -6.83 -1.97
CA ARG A 18 2.51 -6.49 -3.34
C ARG A 18 1.80 -5.20 -3.70
N PHE A 19 2.58 -4.15 -3.90
CA PHE A 19 2.11 -2.90 -4.43
C PHE A 19 2.51 -2.78 -5.88
N SER A 20 1.57 -2.42 -6.74
CA SER A 20 1.87 -2.09 -8.12
C SER A 20 1.23 -0.77 -8.52
N VAL A 21 1.95 0.00 -9.32
CA VAL A 21 1.45 1.18 -10.00
C VAL A 21 1.55 0.91 -11.49
N GLU A 22 0.43 1.05 -12.17
CA GLU A 22 0.33 0.90 -13.60
C GLU A 22 -0.17 2.21 -14.20
N LEU A 23 0.42 2.62 -15.32
CA LEU A 23 0.12 3.87 -15.99
C LEU A 23 -0.52 3.62 -17.35
N LYS A 24 -1.51 4.44 -17.65
CA LYS A 24 -2.08 4.65 -18.98
C LYS A 24 -1.99 6.14 -19.31
N LEU A 25 -1.18 6.48 -20.31
CA LEU A 25 -0.92 7.89 -20.70
C LEU A 25 -2.12 8.58 -21.35
N LYS A 26 -2.91 7.85 -22.16
CA LYS A 26 -4.07 8.39 -22.88
C LYS A 26 -5.28 7.52 -22.63
N LYS A 27 -6.47 8.14 -22.55
CA LYS A 27 -7.74 7.41 -22.36
C LYS A 27 -8.00 6.40 -23.49
N THR A 28 -7.57 6.72 -24.71
CA THR A 28 -7.76 5.93 -25.94
C THR A 28 -6.87 4.68 -26.01
N ILE A 29 -5.80 4.61 -25.22
CA ILE A 29 -4.94 3.43 -25.14
C ILE A 29 -5.57 2.48 -24.12
N ASN A 30 -5.94 1.27 -24.52
CA ASN A 30 -6.70 0.39 -23.63
C ASN A 30 -5.84 -0.42 -22.64
N SER A 31 -4.51 -0.25 -22.67
CA SER A 31 -3.59 -1.00 -21.81
C SER A 31 -2.95 -0.12 -20.73
N TYR A 32 -3.01 -0.60 -19.50
CA TYR A 32 -2.17 -0.13 -18.40
C TYR A 32 -0.82 -0.83 -18.50
N ARG A 33 0.28 -0.11 -18.21
CA ARG A 33 1.63 -0.70 -18.15
C ARG A 33 2.20 -0.53 -16.75
N PRO A 34 2.81 -1.57 -16.15
CA PRO A 34 3.43 -1.44 -14.84
C PRO A 34 4.61 -0.45 -14.94
N VAL A 35 4.62 0.53 -14.05
CA VAL A 35 5.72 1.50 -13.90
C VAL A 35 6.44 1.33 -12.57
N PHE A 36 5.80 0.68 -11.61
CA PHE A 36 6.39 0.34 -10.32
C PHE A 36 5.74 -0.92 -9.78
N ILE A 37 6.55 -1.87 -9.31
CA ILE A 37 6.09 -3.05 -8.58
C ILE A 37 7.05 -3.27 -7.43
N TYR A 38 6.52 -3.45 -6.23
CA TYR A 38 7.30 -3.74 -5.05
C TYR A 38 6.59 -4.75 -4.18
N GLU A 39 7.33 -5.75 -3.71
CA GLU A 39 6.84 -6.73 -2.73
C GLU A 39 7.62 -6.56 -1.44
N SER A 40 6.92 -6.47 -0.32
CA SER A 40 7.53 -6.20 0.97
C SER A 40 6.77 -6.84 2.12
N ASN A 41 7.47 -7.14 3.20
CA ASN A 41 6.86 -7.65 4.42
C ASN A 41 6.46 -6.47 5.31
N ILE A 42 5.16 -6.24 5.50
CA ILE A 42 4.65 -5.11 6.29
C ILE A 42 5.19 -5.19 7.72
N CYS A 43 5.28 -6.39 8.30
CA CYS A 43 5.79 -6.58 9.67
C CYS A 43 7.22 -6.08 9.86
N GLU A 44 8.04 -6.02 8.81
CA GLU A 44 9.41 -5.50 8.90
C GLU A 44 9.48 -3.98 9.04
N PHE A 45 8.42 -3.27 8.66
CA PHE A 45 8.32 -1.80 8.70
C PHE A 45 7.45 -1.30 9.84
N LEU A 46 6.60 -2.14 10.42
CA LEU A 46 5.83 -1.78 11.60
C LEU A 46 6.78 -1.44 12.77
N GLY A 47 6.61 -0.25 13.34
CA GLY A 47 7.39 0.20 14.49
C GLY A 47 8.82 0.64 14.18
N LYS A 48 9.28 0.49 12.94
CA LYS A 48 10.58 1.02 12.49
C LYS A 48 10.44 2.39 11.86
N THR A 49 11.45 3.23 12.04
CA THR A 49 11.51 4.57 11.46
C THR A 49 12.15 4.56 10.07
N ALA A 50 11.88 5.59 9.25
CA ALA A 50 12.45 5.68 7.90
C ALA A 50 13.97 5.91 7.95
N ARG A 51 14.49 6.30 9.12
CA ARG A 51 15.93 6.37 9.40
C ARG A 51 16.55 4.99 9.54
N GLU A 52 15.83 4.04 10.10
CA GLU A 52 16.28 2.64 10.27
C GLU A 52 16.12 1.83 8.97
N THR A 53 15.19 2.23 8.10
CA THR A 53 14.93 1.60 6.80
C THR A 53 14.71 2.66 5.71
N PRO A 54 15.79 3.24 5.16
CA PRO A 54 15.70 4.35 4.21
C PRO A 54 15.24 3.87 2.83
N ASN A 55 13.95 3.58 2.70
CA ASN A 55 13.31 3.28 1.43
C ASN A 55 11.95 3.98 1.33
N LEU A 56 11.48 4.20 0.10
CA LEU A 56 10.23 4.91 -0.19
C LEU A 56 9.01 4.24 0.48
N PHE A 57 9.07 2.92 0.60
CA PHE A 57 8.01 2.10 1.17
C PHE A 57 7.87 2.26 2.69
N ALA A 58 8.97 2.43 3.40
CA ALA A 58 8.99 2.72 4.83
C ALA A 58 8.34 4.08 5.12
N ILE A 59 8.61 5.08 4.27
CA ILE A 59 7.94 6.39 4.33
C ILE A 59 6.43 6.22 4.12
N TRP A 60 6.02 5.45 3.10
CA TRP A 60 4.60 5.22 2.83
C TRP A 60 3.89 4.48 3.96
N ILE A 61 4.49 3.41 4.50
CA ILE A 61 3.93 2.66 5.63
C ILE A 61 3.83 3.56 6.86
N GLN A 62 4.84 4.37 7.17
CA GLN A 62 4.76 5.32 8.27
C GLN A 62 3.66 6.36 8.09
N ASN A 63 3.49 6.86 6.87
CA ASN A 63 2.40 7.77 6.56
C ASN A 63 1.04 7.10 6.76
N VAL A 64 0.88 5.84 6.33
CA VAL A 64 -0.32 5.03 6.58
C VAL A 64 -0.56 4.82 8.08
N LEU A 65 0.47 4.45 8.85
CA LEU A 65 0.38 4.27 10.31
C LEU A 65 0.07 5.57 11.05
N ARG A 66 0.54 6.72 10.56
CA ARG A 66 0.28 8.03 11.16
C ARG A 66 -1.21 8.40 11.13
N TYR A 67 -1.92 7.98 10.09
CA TYR A 67 -3.34 8.28 9.91
C TYR A 67 -4.26 7.12 10.30
N SER A 68 -3.73 6.05 10.93
CA SER A 68 -4.54 4.88 11.31
C SER A 68 -4.34 4.46 12.76
N ASN A 69 -5.26 3.60 13.21
CA ASN A 69 -5.15 2.86 14.47
C ASN A 69 -4.49 1.47 14.29
N LEU A 70 -3.79 1.23 13.16
CA LEU A 70 -3.05 -0.01 12.93
C LEU A 70 -1.96 -0.21 14.00
N PRO A 71 -1.68 -1.47 14.40
CA PRO A 71 -0.64 -1.75 15.37
C PRO A 71 0.75 -1.45 14.79
N LYS A 72 1.68 -1.09 15.67
CA LYS A 72 3.09 -0.82 15.32
C LYS A 72 3.99 -2.06 15.42
N SER A 73 3.41 -3.23 15.60
CA SER A 73 4.13 -4.51 15.62
C SER A 73 3.20 -5.62 15.17
N CYS A 74 3.79 -6.72 14.69
CA CYS A 74 3.07 -7.98 14.50
C CYS A 74 3.09 -8.79 15.81
N PRO A 75 2.10 -9.66 16.08
CA PRO A 75 0.95 -10.02 15.21
C PRO A 75 -0.11 -8.91 15.12
N ILE A 76 -0.82 -8.85 13.99
CA ILE A 76 -1.96 -7.94 13.81
C ILE A 76 -3.22 -8.67 14.30
N LEU A 77 -3.86 -8.15 15.34
CA LEU A 77 -5.00 -8.81 15.99
C LEU A 77 -6.31 -8.53 15.24
N ALA A 78 -7.27 -9.44 15.34
CA ALA A 78 -8.62 -9.25 14.83
C ALA A 78 -9.23 -8.00 15.47
N ASN A 79 -9.53 -6.99 14.65
CA ASN A 79 -10.12 -5.72 15.09
C ASN A 79 -10.65 -4.94 13.88
N THR A 80 -11.36 -3.84 14.15
CA THR A 80 -11.67 -2.82 13.15
C THR A 80 -10.54 -1.79 13.12
N TYR A 81 -9.91 -1.69 11.95
CA TYR A 81 -8.87 -0.71 11.68
C TYR A 81 -9.42 0.40 10.82
N SER A 82 -9.14 1.64 11.21
CA SER A 82 -9.59 2.84 10.53
C SER A 82 -8.41 3.71 10.12
N TRP A 83 -8.57 4.41 9.01
CA TRP A 83 -7.72 5.49 8.56
C TRP A 83 -8.56 6.75 8.54
N HIS A 84 -8.14 7.77 9.27
CA HIS A 84 -8.85 9.04 9.34
C HIS A 84 -8.02 10.15 8.71
N ASN A 85 -8.66 10.95 7.84
CA ASN A 85 -8.02 12.08 7.17
C ASN A 85 -6.72 11.69 6.44
N PHE A 86 -6.66 10.49 5.86
CA PHE A 86 -5.46 10.04 5.15
C PHE A 86 -5.10 11.00 4.02
N ARG A 87 -3.83 11.41 3.99
CA ARG A 87 -3.24 12.31 2.99
C ARG A 87 -2.00 11.68 2.40
N ILE A 88 -1.91 11.68 1.08
CA ILE A 88 -0.70 11.28 0.37
C ILE A 88 0.36 12.38 0.58
N GLU A 89 1.49 12.04 1.20
CA GLU A 89 2.60 12.98 1.37
C GLU A 89 3.28 13.24 0.02
N LYS A 90 3.25 14.49 -0.45
CA LYS A 90 3.79 14.88 -1.77
C LYS A 90 5.27 14.53 -1.93
N ASN A 91 6.05 14.63 -0.85
CA ASN A 91 7.49 14.35 -0.85
C ASN A 91 7.81 12.85 -0.97
N SER A 92 6.79 11.99 -0.84
CA SER A 92 6.89 10.54 -1.03
C SER A 92 6.50 10.11 -2.45
N LEU A 93 6.18 11.06 -3.34
CA LEU A 93 5.99 10.79 -4.76
C LEU A 93 7.33 10.91 -5.50
N PRO A 94 7.58 10.08 -6.52
CA PRO A 94 8.73 10.29 -7.39
C PRO A 94 8.74 11.72 -7.97
N PRO A 95 9.91 12.32 -8.23
CA PRO A 95 10.01 13.71 -8.71
C PRO A 95 9.24 13.97 -10.02
N VAL A 96 9.04 12.93 -10.82
CA VAL A 96 8.29 12.99 -12.08
C VAL A 96 7.07 12.09 -11.97
N VAL A 97 5.91 12.71 -11.78
CA VAL A 97 4.61 12.05 -11.91
C VAL A 97 3.96 12.56 -13.19
N LEU A 98 3.72 11.66 -14.14
CA LEU A 98 3.14 11.99 -15.44
C LEU A 98 1.63 12.25 -15.32
N VAL A 99 1.11 13.05 -16.24
CA VAL A 99 -0.33 13.23 -16.42
C VAL A 99 -0.89 11.96 -17.06
N GLY A 100 -1.98 11.43 -16.53
CA GLY A 100 -2.56 10.18 -17.02
C GLY A 100 -3.47 9.48 -16.04
N TYR A 101 -3.77 8.22 -16.36
CA TYR A 101 -4.60 7.32 -15.58
C TYR A 101 -3.71 6.30 -14.90
N TYR A 102 -3.74 6.29 -13.58
CA TYR A 102 -3.00 5.35 -12.76
C TYR A 102 -3.94 4.30 -12.20
N ARG A 103 -3.48 3.06 -12.19
CA ARG A 103 -4.08 1.96 -11.46
C ARG A 103 -3.08 1.53 -10.41
N VAL A 104 -3.46 1.67 -9.16
CA VAL A 104 -2.63 1.29 -8.01
C VAL A 104 -3.26 0.04 -7.40
N ASN A 105 -2.53 -1.06 -7.32
CA ASN A 105 -3.01 -2.28 -6.69
C ASN A 105 -2.25 -2.53 -5.39
N PHE A 106 -2.96 -2.97 -4.37
CA PHE A 106 -2.44 -3.41 -3.09
C PHE A 106 -2.95 -4.83 -2.86
N THR A 107 -2.05 -5.81 -2.95
CA THR A 107 -2.38 -7.20 -2.67
C THR A 107 -1.65 -7.64 -1.41
N ASN A 108 -2.41 -7.88 -0.35
CA ASN A 108 -1.88 -8.42 0.90
C ASN A 108 -2.02 -9.94 0.89
N PHE A 109 -0.96 -10.66 1.22
CA PHE A 109 -0.92 -12.12 1.19
C PHE A 109 -0.01 -12.70 2.27
N LEU A 110 -0.30 -13.94 2.66
CA LEU A 110 0.57 -14.75 3.51
C LEU A 110 1.33 -15.75 2.62
N LYS A 111 2.60 -15.98 2.93
CA LYS A 111 3.37 -17.07 2.33
C LYS A 111 3.07 -18.35 3.11
N THR A 112 2.65 -19.39 2.42
CA THR A 112 2.33 -20.71 2.98
C THR A 112 3.17 -21.77 2.24
N ASN A 113 3.25 -22.98 2.79
CA ASN A 113 3.96 -24.09 2.12
C ASN A 113 3.36 -24.41 0.73
N ASN A 114 2.07 -24.14 0.52
CA ASN A 114 1.35 -24.41 -0.72
C ASN A 114 1.29 -23.20 -1.67
N GLY A 115 2.06 -22.13 -1.40
CA GLY A 115 2.10 -20.92 -2.21
C GLY A 115 1.63 -19.68 -1.45
N ARG A 116 0.80 -18.83 -2.09
CA ARG A 116 0.37 -17.54 -1.52
C ARG A 116 -1.12 -17.55 -1.18
N LEU A 117 -1.47 -17.25 0.06
CA LEU A 117 -2.86 -17.02 0.48
C LEU A 117 -3.14 -15.52 0.41
N THR A 118 -3.97 -15.09 -0.54
CA THR A 118 -4.36 -13.68 -0.65
C THR A 118 -5.38 -13.34 0.42
N ILE A 119 -5.08 -12.34 1.24
CA ILE A 119 -5.93 -11.85 2.33
C ILE A 119 -6.80 -10.69 1.85
N ASN A 120 -6.21 -9.79 1.05
CA ASN A 120 -6.91 -8.65 0.50
C ASN A 120 -6.31 -8.30 -0.86
N ASN A 121 -7.18 -7.91 -1.80
CA ASN A 121 -6.76 -7.35 -3.08
C ASN A 121 -7.58 -6.10 -3.35
N SER A 122 -6.92 -4.95 -3.31
CA SER A 122 -7.55 -3.64 -3.45
C SER A 122 -6.95 -2.90 -4.63
N THR A 123 -7.80 -2.25 -5.44
CA THR A 123 -7.39 -1.44 -6.58
C THR A 123 -7.92 -0.02 -6.44
N ILE A 124 -7.03 0.96 -6.59
CA ILE A 124 -7.36 2.38 -6.61
C ILE A 124 -7.06 2.93 -8.00
N ILE A 125 -8.03 3.63 -8.59
CA ILE A 125 -7.84 4.33 -9.86
C ILE A 125 -7.65 5.82 -9.58
N LEU A 126 -6.53 6.37 -10.03
CA LEU A 126 -6.21 7.79 -9.90
C LEU A 126 -6.14 8.42 -11.29
N ILE A 127 -6.61 9.67 -11.40
CA ILE A 127 -6.48 10.46 -12.63
C ILE A 127 -5.69 11.71 -12.28
N ILE A 128 -4.51 11.83 -12.84
CA ILE A 128 -3.65 12.99 -12.67
C ILE A 128 -3.82 13.87 -13.89
N LYS A 129 -4.22 15.13 -13.66
CA LYS A 129 -4.44 16.15 -14.68
C LYS A 129 -3.51 17.33 -14.41
N MET A 130 -3.09 18.03 -15.46
CA MET A 130 -2.47 19.35 -15.29
C MET A 130 -3.50 20.31 -14.69
N LYS A 131 -3.02 21.20 -13.83
CA LYS A 131 -3.82 22.29 -13.27
C LYS A 131 -3.98 23.39 -14.32
#